data_AF-A0A3S1A854-F1
#
_entry.id   AF-A0A3S1A854-F1
#
_cell.length_a   1.000
_cell.length_b   1.000
_cell.length_c   1.000
_cell.angle_alpha   90.00
_cell.angle_beta   90.00
_cell.angle_gamma   90.00
#
_symmetry.space_group_name_H-M   'P 1'
#
loop_
_entity.id
_entity.type
_entity.pdbx_description
1 polymer ?
#
loop_
_entity_poly.entity_id
_entity_poly.type
_entity_poly.pdbx_seq_one_letter_code
_entity_poly.pdbx_strand_id
1 'polypeptide(L)'
;MSDQFGFDFADMAQPAYAELPLGGWLDPEYTTDEFNAIFERAALVLPALSGALAVLFGGALEVAKDEHAKMLEACERTGAYHLWRVDVPAEASLIEAFQAACIARECPVPGAEFKALTEKRMTVHAMYVPNLGSVVVHQWAADNIGIDYYPWRDSFFLPSYRDGRRVVKVPESVFAGTYCADKIAESNEGVASVPVFMHEGREYINDGGMSYGTYSECGGWAFCSMADWNGPTYSYRTQVKAWDEGRTERGDRRGLVVRVRGHLAVLTGETIFYDDNATGFHCASRDEEEGAVPEEEEWAEDEIPEEGIEA
;
A
#
# COMPACT_ATOMS: atom_id res chain seq x y z
N MET A 1 16.72 5.94 -41.07
CA MET A 1 16.37 6.78 -39.91
C MET A 1 15.07 6.22 -39.38
N SER A 2 15.14 5.43 -38.31
CA SER A 2 14.00 4.76 -37.70
C SER A 2 13.35 5.69 -36.69
N ASP A 3 12.05 5.89 -36.82
CA ASP A 3 11.21 6.63 -35.87
C ASP A 3 11.29 5.98 -34.48
N GLN A 4 12.06 6.58 -33.58
CA GLN A 4 12.13 6.19 -32.18
C GLN A 4 10.98 6.92 -31.46
N PHE A 5 9.86 6.21 -31.28
CA PHE A 5 8.79 6.63 -30.37
C PHE A 5 9.40 6.88 -28.98
N GLY A 6 9.03 8.00 -28.37
CA GLY A 6 9.63 8.56 -27.15
C GLY A 6 9.50 7.67 -25.91
N PHE A 7 10.33 6.65 -25.81
CA PHE A 7 10.66 5.95 -24.57
C PHE A 7 11.96 6.57 -24.05
N ASP A 8 11.88 7.35 -22.97
CA ASP A 8 13.07 7.86 -22.30
C ASP A 8 13.40 6.93 -21.13
N PHE A 9 14.44 6.12 -21.31
CA PHE A 9 14.89 5.14 -20.34
C PHE A 9 15.70 5.86 -19.26
N ALA A 10 15.15 5.94 -18.04
CA ALA A 10 15.92 6.39 -16.89
C ALA A 10 17.16 5.50 -16.70
N ASP A 11 18.28 6.08 -16.26
CA ASP A 11 19.58 5.44 -16.08
C ASP A 11 19.48 4.15 -15.23
N MET A 12 19.57 2.97 -15.89
CA MET A 12 19.28 1.62 -15.35
C MET A 12 20.44 1.02 -14.54
N ALA A 13 21.27 1.85 -13.88
CA ALA A 13 22.48 1.38 -13.19
C ALA A 13 22.22 0.73 -11.81
N GLN A 14 20.97 0.57 -11.36
CA GLN A 14 20.63 -0.11 -10.11
C GLN A 14 20.00 -1.49 -10.36
N PRO A 15 20.23 -2.50 -9.51
CA PRO A 15 19.53 -3.78 -9.63
C PRO A 15 18.01 -3.54 -9.57
N ALA A 16 17.29 -3.98 -10.61
CA ALA A 16 16.00 -3.42 -11.03
C ALA A 16 14.87 -3.55 -10.00
N TYR A 17 14.88 -4.62 -9.22
CA TYR A 17 13.94 -4.96 -8.14
C TYR A 17 14.25 -6.41 -7.76
N ALA A 18 14.28 -6.73 -6.47
CA ALA A 18 14.45 -8.11 -6.02
C ALA A 18 13.32 -8.47 -5.05
N GLU A 19 12.74 -9.65 -5.27
CA GLU A 19 11.83 -10.25 -4.31
C GLU A 19 12.56 -10.57 -3.00
N LEU A 20 11.85 -10.45 -1.89
CA LEU A 20 12.27 -11.05 -0.63
C LEU A 20 11.97 -12.56 -0.63
N PRO A 21 12.65 -13.34 0.24
CA PRO A 21 12.23 -14.70 0.53
C PRO A 21 10.75 -14.77 0.95
N LEU A 22 10.14 -15.95 0.80
CA LEU A 22 8.75 -16.20 1.22
C LEU A 22 8.53 -15.76 2.67
N GLY A 23 7.46 -15.00 2.90
CA GLY A 23 7.12 -14.40 4.19
C GLY A 23 7.87 -13.12 4.53
N GLY A 24 8.75 -12.62 3.66
CA GLY A 24 9.61 -11.46 3.95
C GLY A 24 8.86 -10.17 4.30
N TRP A 25 7.68 -9.97 3.69
CA TRP A 25 6.77 -8.85 3.96
C TRP A 25 5.60 -9.18 4.90
N LEU A 26 5.46 -10.45 5.31
CA LEU A 26 4.36 -10.84 6.19
C LEU A 26 4.74 -10.61 7.65
N ASP A 27 3.75 -10.24 8.44
CA ASP A 27 3.91 -10.24 9.88
C ASP A 27 4.15 -11.67 10.39
N PRO A 28 5.08 -11.85 11.33
CA PRO A 28 5.32 -13.16 11.92
C PRO A 28 4.12 -13.61 12.74
N GLU A 29 3.87 -14.92 12.68
CA GLU A 29 2.90 -15.59 13.54
C GLU A 29 3.63 -16.29 14.68
N TYR A 30 3.06 -16.22 15.87
CA TYR A 30 3.61 -16.83 17.07
C TYR A 30 2.54 -17.65 17.79
N THR A 31 2.98 -18.72 18.45
CA THR A 31 2.17 -19.44 19.45
C THR A 31 2.05 -18.62 20.73
N THR A 32 1.10 -18.99 21.59
CA THR A 32 0.91 -18.34 22.90
C THR A 32 2.19 -18.35 23.75
N ASP A 33 2.92 -19.47 23.78
CA ASP A 33 4.17 -19.58 24.54
C ASP A 33 5.27 -18.67 23.96
N GLU A 34 5.33 -18.54 22.64
CA GLU A 34 6.27 -17.64 21.97
C GLU A 34 5.93 -16.17 22.25
N PHE A 35 4.65 -15.77 22.22
CA PHE A 35 4.23 -14.43 22.62
C PHE A 35 4.61 -14.11 24.06
N ASN A 36 4.34 -15.03 25.00
CA ASN A 36 4.74 -14.86 26.40
C ASN A 36 6.26 -14.64 26.51
N ALA A 37 7.06 -15.46 25.81
CA ALA A 37 8.51 -15.31 25.80
C ALA A 37 8.98 -13.99 25.15
N ILE A 38 8.28 -13.50 24.11
CA ILE A 38 8.56 -12.19 23.50
C ILE A 38 8.30 -11.07 24.50
N PHE A 39 7.16 -11.09 25.19
CA PHE A 39 6.82 -10.06 26.18
C PHE A 39 7.74 -10.07 27.39
N GLU A 40 8.19 -11.24 27.84
CA GLU A 40 9.22 -11.36 28.89
C GLU A 40 10.54 -10.73 28.46
N ARG A 41 11.01 -11.01 27.24
CA ARG A 41 12.23 -10.38 26.69
C ARG A 41 12.09 -8.87 26.57
N ALA A 42 10.94 -8.39 26.11
CA ALA A 42 10.64 -6.97 26.01
C ALA A 42 10.70 -6.27 27.38
N ALA A 43 10.13 -6.89 28.41
CA ALA A 43 10.16 -6.38 29.78
C ALA A 43 11.59 -6.28 30.36
N LEU A 44 12.54 -7.11 29.89
CA LEU A 44 13.94 -7.04 30.30
C LEU A 44 14.71 -5.90 29.63
N VAL A 45 14.31 -5.50 28.42
CA VAL A 45 14.96 -4.41 27.66
C VAL A 45 14.40 -3.04 28.06
N LEU A 46 13.11 -2.96 28.37
CA LEU A 46 12.41 -1.71 28.67
C LEU A 46 13.14 -0.80 29.70
N PRO A 47 13.73 -1.31 30.80
CA PRO A 47 14.45 -0.47 31.78
C PRO A 47 15.71 0.23 31.24
N ALA A 48 16.22 -0.19 30.08
CA ALA A 48 17.35 0.48 29.42
C ALA A 48 16.93 1.78 28.72
N LEU A 49 15.64 1.96 28.42
CA LEU A 49 15.09 3.18 27.88
C LEU A 49 14.89 4.22 28.98
N SER A 50 14.79 5.50 28.59
CA SER A 50 14.49 6.60 29.50
C SER A 50 13.56 7.62 28.86
N GLY A 51 12.98 8.50 29.69
CA GLY A 51 12.13 9.59 29.25
C GLY A 51 10.94 9.12 28.41
N ALA A 52 10.68 9.81 27.29
CA ALA A 52 9.58 9.52 26.39
C ALA A 52 9.61 8.10 25.81
N LEU A 53 10.79 7.56 25.52
CA LEU A 53 10.93 6.22 24.95
C LEU A 53 10.46 5.16 25.95
N ALA A 54 10.87 5.26 27.22
CA ALA A 54 10.45 4.32 28.26
C ALA A 54 8.94 4.35 28.49
N VAL A 55 8.34 5.55 28.49
CA VAL A 55 6.88 5.70 28.69
C VAL A 55 6.11 5.13 27.50
N LEU A 56 6.49 5.48 26.27
CA LEU A 56 5.75 5.06 25.09
C LEU A 56 5.88 3.55 24.83
N PHE A 57 7.10 2.99 24.85
CA PHE A 57 7.29 1.55 24.70
C PHE A 57 6.71 0.75 25.86
N GLY A 58 6.76 1.29 27.09
CA GLY A 58 6.15 0.64 28.25
C GLY A 58 4.63 0.56 28.12
N GLY A 59 3.98 1.67 27.76
CA GLY A 59 2.54 1.69 27.50
C GLY A 59 2.15 0.76 26.35
N ALA A 60 2.89 0.82 25.24
CA ALA A 60 2.67 -0.03 24.08
C ALA A 60 2.76 -1.54 24.40
N LEU A 61 3.76 -1.94 25.19
CA LEU A 61 3.93 -3.32 25.63
C LEU A 61 2.77 -3.81 26.49
N GLU A 62 2.24 -2.97 27.39
CA GLU A 62 1.08 -3.34 28.20
C GLU A 62 -0.19 -3.48 27.35
N VAL A 63 -0.44 -2.55 26.43
CA VAL A 63 -1.59 -2.68 25.50
C VAL A 63 -1.48 -3.95 24.66
N ALA A 64 -0.27 -4.30 24.19
CA ALA A 64 -0.05 -5.53 23.43
C ALA A 64 -0.34 -6.80 24.24
N LYS A 65 0.04 -6.83 25.53
CA LYS A 65 -0.29 -7.94 26.44
C LYS A 65 -1.79 -8.04 26.69
N ASP A 66 -2.47 -6.91 26.87
CA ASP A 66 -3.92 -6.88 27.04
C ASP A 66 -4.62 -7.40 25.78
N GLU A 67 -4.16 -6.99 24.59
CA GLU A 67 -4.70 -7.45 23.33
C GLU A 67 -4.48 -8.95 23.12
N HIS A 68 -3.29 -9.44 23.48
CA HIS A 68 -2.99 -10.87 23.48
C HIS A 68 -3.94 -11.66 24.40
N ALA A 69 -4.20 -11.16 25.61
CA ALA A 69 -5.13 -11.78 26.55
C ALA A 69 -6.56 -11.83 25.99
N LYS A 70 -7.05 -10.72 25.41
CA LYS A 70 -8.38 -10.67 24.76
C LYS A 70 -8.48 -11.69 23.62
N MET A 71 -7.43 -11.85 22.82
CA MET A 71 -7.42 -12.81 21.72
C MET A 71 -7.51 -14.26 22.22
N LEU A 72 -6.87 -14.59 23.34
CA LEU A 72 -6.96 -15.92 23.96
C LEU A 72 -8.35 -16.20 24.52
N GLU A 73 -9.05 -15.18 25.03
CA GLU A 73 -10.42 -15.32 25.52
C GLU A 73 -11.44 -15.43 24.37
N ALA A 74 -11.25 -14.64 23.31
CA ALA A 74 -12.20 -14.50 22.22
C ALA A 74 -12.11 -15.63 21.17
N CYS A 75 -10.96 -16.31 21.09
CA CYS A 75 -10.70 -17.32 20.06
C CYS A 75 -10.16 -18.58 20.72
N GLU A 76 -10.73 -19.75 20.41
CA GLU A 76 -10.10 -21.04 20.69
C GLU A 76 -8.88 -21.20 19.76
N ARG A 77 -7.80 -20.48 20.06
CA ARG A 77 -6.57 -20.48 19.26
C ARG A 77 -5.85 -21.81 19.47
N THR A 78 -5.74 -22.58 18.40
CA THR A 78 -4.84 -23.72 18.31
C THR A 78 -3.79 -23.42 17.23
N GLY A 79 -2.53 -23.30 17.63
CA GLY A 79 -1.42 -22.98 16.72
C GLY A 79 -0.94 -21.53 16.77
N ALA A 80 -0.15 -21.14 15.76
CA ALA A 80 0.42 -19.80 15.64
C ALA A 80 -0.63 -18.80 15.12
N TYR A 81 -0.50 -17.54 15.53
CA TYR A 81 -1.35 -16.45 15.07
C TYR A 81 -0.59 -15.12 15.09
N HIS A 82 -1.09 -14.17 14.31
CA HIS A 82 -0.68 -12.78 14.37
C HIS A 82 -1.49 -12.03 15.43
N LEU A 83 -0.82 -11.15 16.19
CA LEU A 83 -1.48 -10.28 17.17
C LEU A 83 -2.31 -9.23 16.44
N TRP A 84 -3.52 -8.93 16.91
CA TRP A 84 -4.28 -7.82 16.35
C TRP A 84 -3.53 -6.50 16.49
N ARG A 85 -3.84 -5.55 15.61
CA ARG A 85 -3.25 -4.21 15.61
C ARG A 85 -3.36 -3.60 17.01
N VAL A 86 -2.22 -3.21 17.58
CA VAL A 86 -2.12 -2.58 18.89
C VAL A 86 -2.06 -1.07 18.68
N ASP A 87 -3.17 -0.39 18.96
CA ASP A 87 -3.23 1.08 18.95
C ASP A 87 -2.85 1.64 20.33
N VAL A 88 -1.83 2.48 20.37
CA VAL A 88 -1.21 2.96 21.62
C VAL A 88 -1.71 4.37 21.95
N PRO A 89 -2.49 4.56 23.03
CA PRO A 89 -2.89 5.89 23.45
C PRO A 89 -1.70 6.67 24.02
N ALA A 90 -1.46 7.88 23.54
CA ALA A 90 -0.41 8.76 24.03
C ALA A 90 -0.82 10.24 23.97
N GLU A 91 -0.32 11.05 24.91
CA GLU A 91 -0.47 12.50 24.87
C GLU A 91 0.43 13.13 23.81
N ALA A 92 0.01 14.27 23.23
CA ALA A 92 0.74 14.95 22.17
C ALA A 92 2.22 15.24 22.52
N SER A 93 2.50 15.66 23.75
CA SER A 93 3.87 15.94 24.22
C SER A 93 4.78 14.71 24.22
N LEU A 94 4.21 13.52 24.51
CA LEU A 94 4.94 12.25 24.46
C LEU A 94 5.27 11.87 23.01
N ILE A 95 4.31 12.10 22.10
CA ILE A 95 4.46 11.84 20.66
C ILE A 95 5.54 12.75 20.07
N GLU A 96 5.48 14.05 20.33
CA GLU A 96 6.49 15.02 19.88
C GLU A 96 7.89 14.65 20.37
N ALA A 97 8.03 14.24 21.64
CA ALA A 97 9.31 13.82 22.20
C ALA A 97 9.84 12.52 21.55
N PHE A 98 8.96 11.56 21.25
CA PHE A 98 9.33 10.34 20.52
C PHE A 98 9.76 10.64 19.08
N GLN A 99 9.02 11.48 18.37
CA GLN A 99 9.36 11.90 17.00
C GLN A 99 10.71 12.63 16.98
N ALA A 100 10.96 13.52 17.96
CA ALA A 100 12.25 14.18 18.12
C ALA A 100 13.39 13.19 18.35
N ALA A 101 13.20 12.17 19.20
CA ALA A 101 14.19 11.11 19.40
C ALA A 101 14.44 10.29 18.12
N CYS A 102 13.40 10.04 17.32
CA CYS A 102 13.55 9.37 16.02
C CYS A 102 14.39 10.20 15.03
N ILE A 103 14.13 11.51 14.95
CA ILE A 103 14.89 12.44 14.10
C ILE A 103 16.34 12.53 14.56
N ALA A 104 16.58 12.61 15.87
CA ALA A 104 17.91 12.64 16.47
C ALA A 104 18.63 11.28 16.38
N ARG A 105 17.89 10.19 16.08
CA ARG A 105 18.37 8.80 16.07
C ARG A 105 18.97 8.40 17.43
N GLU A 106 18.33 8.84 18.49
CA GLU A 106 18.76 8.63 19.87
C GLU A 106 18.03 7.45 20.49
N CYS A 107 18.77 6.39 20.82
CA CYS A 107 18.29 5.29 21.65
C CYS A 107 19.49 4.68 22.40
N PRO A 108 19.37 4.44 23.72
CA PRO A 108 20.45 3.82 24.50
C PRO A 108 20.67 2.34 24.19
N VAL A 109 19.75 1.68 23.48
CA VAL A 109 19.82 0.25 23.16
C VAL A 109 20.57 0.03 21.84
N PRO A 110 21.69 -0.72 21.82
CA PRO A 110 22.42 -1.03 20.60
C PRO A 110 21.57 -1.79 19.59
N GLY A 111 21.71 -1.44 18.31
CA GLY A 111 20.95 -2.05 17.22
C GLY A 111 19.54 -1.49 17.03
N ALA A 112 19.16 -0.43 17.75
CA ALA A 112 17.94 0.29 17.46
C ALA A 112 17.96 0.87 16.04
N GLU A 113 16.82 0.76 15.36
CA GLU A 113 16.63 1.30 14.02
C GLU A 113 15.61 2.43 14.05
N PHE A 114 15.78 3.39 13.15
CA PHE A 114 14.92 4.57 13.04
C PHE A 114 14.60 4.78 11.58
N LYS A 115 13.35 5.08 11.29
CA LYS A 115 12.91 5.43 9.95
C LYS A 115 11.88 6.54 10.05
N ALA A 116 12.05 7.56 9.22
CA ALA A 116 11.11 8.67 9.10
C ALA A 116 10.73 8.84 7.63
N LEU A 117 9.44 9.06 7.39
CA LEU A 117 8.86 9.28 6.08
C LEU A 117 7.97 10.52 6.14
N THR A 118 8.14 11.43 5.19
CA THR A 118 7.27 12.59 5.04
C THR A 118 6.65 12.56 3.67
N GLU A 119 5.35 12.30 3.62
CA GLU A 119 4.49 12.45 2.46
C GLU A 119 3.67 13.74 2.60
N LYS A 120 2.91 14.12 1.56
CA LYS A 120 2.19 15.41 1.53
C LYS A 120 1.18 15.56 2.68
N ARG A 121 0.51 14.48 3.07
CA ARG A 121 -0.56 14.45 4.07
C ARG A 121 -0.26 13.55 5.25
N MET A 122 0.95 13.00 5.34
CA MET A 122 1.30 12.07 6.40
C MET A 122 2.79 12.17 6.70
N THR A 123 3.12 12.34 7.98
CA THR A 123 4.45 12.05 8.49
C THR A 123 4.40 10.74 9.25
N VAL A 124 5.43 9.92 9.09
CA VAL A 124 5.60 8.68 9.83
C VAL A 124 6.96 8.70 10.50
N HIS A 125 7.00 8.45 11.80
CA HIS A 125 8.23 8.28 12.56
C HIS A 125 8.16 6.93 13.26
N ALA A 126 9.17 6.10 13.04
CA ALA A 126 9.22 4.77 13.62
C ALA A 126 10.57 4.50 14.29
N MET A 127 10.49 3.72 15.37
CA MET A 127 11.65 3.17 16.06
C MET A 127 11.46 1.67 16.28
N TYR A 128 12.47 0.88 15.91
CA TYR A 128 12.58 -0.52 16.29
C TYR A 128 13.68 -0.67 17.35
N VAL A 129 13.37 -1.36 18.44
CA VAL A 129 14.33 -1.70 19.49
C VAL A 129 14.45 -3.22 19.57
N PRO A 130 15.66 -3.80 19.40
CA PRO A 130 15.86 -5.24 19.47
C PRO A 130 15.33 -5.85 20.76
N ASN A 131 14.59 -6.96 20.62
CA ASN A 131 13.90 -7.68 21.71
C ASN A 131 12.82 -6.88 22.45
N LEU A 132 12.47 -5.68 22.01
CA LEU A 132 11.38 -4.88 22.55
C LEU A 132 10.27 -4.63 21.52
N GLY A 133 10.61 -4.48 20.24
CA GLY A 133 9.63 -4.32 19.15
C GLY A 133 9.71 -2.97 18.45
N SER A 134 8.72 -2.70 17.61
CA SER A 134 8.58 -1.49 16.80
C SER A 134 7.43 -0.63 17.30
N VAL A 135 7.67 0.68 17.41
CA VAL A 135 6.62 1.70 17.52
C VAL A 135 6.62 2.51 16.23
N VAL A 136 5.45 2.68 15.61
CA VAL A 136 5.25 3.43 14.38
C VAL A 136 4.18 4.50 14.62
N VAL A 137 4.59 5.77 14.58
CA VAL A 137 3.68 6.92 14.73
C VAL A 137 3.32 7.44 13.35
N HIS A 138 2.05 7.36 13.00
CA HIS A 138 1.45 7.94 11.80
C HIS A 138 0.75 9.25 12.15
N GLN A 139 1.08 10.35 11.47
CA GLN A 139 0.47 11.65 11.71
C GLN A 139 -0.05 12.24 10.40
N TRP A 140 -1.37 12.24 10.22
CA TRP A 140 -2.04 12.78 9.03
C TRP A 140 -2.36 14.28 9.12
N ALA A 141 -2.57 14.76 10.35
CA ALA A 141 -2.80 16.16 10.67
C ALA A 141 -2.31 16.42 12.11
N ALA A 142 -2.36 17.68 12.57
CA ALA A 142 -1.92 18.03 13.92
C ALA A 142 -2.62 17.22 15.02
N ASP A 143 -3.88 16.87 14.82
CA ASP A 143 -4.76 16.16 15.75
C ASP A 143 -5.17 14.75 15.29
N ASN A 144 -4.76 14.33 14.09
CA ASN A 144 -5.04 13.00 13.55
C ASN A 144 -3.76 12.17 13.57
N ILE A 145 -3.57 11.42 14.66
CA ILE A 145 -2.39 10.61 14.93
C ILE A 145 -2.84 9.18 15.27
N GLY A 146 -2.17 8.19 14.69
CA GLY A 146 -2.27 6.77 15.05
C GLY A 146 -0.91 6.26 15.49
N ILE A 147 -0.87 5.38 16.49
CA ILE A 147 0.38 4.82 17.01
C ILE A 147 0.25 3.31 17.05
N ASP A 148 1.04 2.65 16.23
CA ASP A 148 1.03 1.20 16.13
C ASP A 148 2.23 0.62 16.87
N TYR A 149 2.00 -0.48 17.57
CA TYR A 149 3.07 -1.27 18.18
C TYR A 149 3.07 -2.71 17.67
N TYR A 150 4.27 -3.19 17.38
CA TYR A 150 4.53 -4.55 16.95
C TYR A 150 5.63 -5.15 17.84
N PRO A 151 5.44 -6.32 18.45
CA PRO A 151 6.48 -6.95 19.27
C PRO A 151 7.64 -7.57 18.46
N TRP A 152 7.73 -7.26 17.17
CA TRP A 152 8.80 -7.62 16.23
C TRP A 152 9.33 -6.39 15.49
N ARG A 153 10.25 -6.59 14.54
CA ARG A 153 10.72 -5.55 13.64
C ARG A 153 9.72 -5.37 12.50
N ASP A 154 8.97 -4.28 12.53
CA ASP A 154 7.90 -4.01 11.56
C ASP A 154 8.41 -3.92 10.11
N SER A 155 7.53 -4.27 9.17
CA SER A 155 7.81 -4.22 7.72
C SER A 155 8.12 -2.81 7.21
N PHE A 156 7.70 -1.75 7.92
CA PHE A 156 8.08 -0.36 7.64
C PHE A 156 9.60 -0.19 7.56
N PHE A 157 10.37 -0.94 8.35
CA PHE A 157 11.84 -0.87 8.35
C PHE A 157 12.49 -1.62 7.18
N LEU A 158 11.73 -2.34 6.34
CA LEU A 158 12.27 -2.97 5.15
C LEU A 158 12.69 -1.89 4.14
N PRO A 159 13.86 -2.07 3.49
CA PRO A 159 14.25 -1.22 2.37
C PRO A 159 13.17 -1.25 1.30
N SER A 160 12.91 -0.10 0.68
CA SER A 160 11.93 0.09 -0.40
C SER A 160 10.47 0.21 0.03
N TYR A 161 10.12 0.03 1.31
CA TYR A 161 8.79 0.38 1.80
C TYR A 161 8.61 1.89 1.72
N ARG A 162 7.93 2.34 0.66
CA ARG A 162 7.65 3.75 0.33
C ARG A 162 8.87 4.70 0.32
N ASP A 163 10.08 4.16 0.31
CA ASP A 163 11.30 4.94 0.39
C ASP A 163 11.51 5.74 -0.90
N GLY A 164 11.71 7.05 -0.76
CA GLY A 164 12.08 7.92 -1.88
C GLY A 164 11.00 8.12 -2.94
N ARG A 165 9.72 7.84 -2.64
CA ARG A 165 8.60 8.15 -3.54
C ARG A 165 8.60 9.65 -3.84
N ARG A 166 8.72 10.01 -5.11
CA ARG A 166 8.59 11.42 -5.54
C ARG A 166 7.13 11.82 -5.39
N VAL A 167 6.89 13.01 -4.84
CA VAL A 167 5.55 13.59 -4.72
C VAL A 167 5.49 14.87 -5.54
N VAL A 168 4.53 14.97 -6.46
CA VAL A 168 4.45 16.02 -7.47
C VAL A 168 3.06 16.63 -7.50
N LYS A 169 3.00 17.97 -7.39
CA LYS A 169 1.75 18.71 -7.49
C LYS A 169 1.41 19.00 -8.96
N VAL A 170 0.25 18.54 -9.43
CA VAL A 170 -0.29 18.80 -10.76
C VAL A 170 -1.81 18.94 -10.70
N PRO A 171 -2.46 19.67 -11.62
CA PRO A 171 -3.92 19.68 -11.71
C PRO A 171 -4.48 18.26 -11.89
N GLU A 172 -5.58 17.93 -11.22
CA GLU A 172 -6.24 16.62 -11.30
C GLU A 172 -6.52 16.19 -12.75
N SER A 173 -6.92 17.14 -13.59
CA SER A 173 -7.17 16.94 -15.03
C SER A 173 -6.00 16.31 -15.80
N VAL A 174 -4.77 16.36 -15.27
CA VAL A 174 -3.60 15.70 -15.87
C VAL A 174 -3.70 14.17 -15.77
N PHE A 175 -4.21 13.63 -14.67
CA PHE A 175 -4.14 12.19 -14.38
C PHE A 175 -5.49 11.50 -14.24
N ALA A 176 -6.56 12.20 -13.87
CA ALA A 176 -7.85 11.59 -13.54
C ALA A 176 -8.44 10.76 -14.70
N GLY A 177 -8.38 11.29 -15.93
CA GLY A 177 -8.90 10.61 -17.13
C GLY A 177 -8.12 9.37 -17.57
N THR A 178 -7.06 8.99 -16.84
CA THR A 178 -6.20 7.83 -17.17
C THR A 178 -6.22 6.73 -16.13
N TYR A 179 -7.17 6.78 -15.17
CA TYR A 179 -7.36 5.73 -14.19
C TYR A 179 -7.54 4.36 -14.85
N CYS A 180 -6.81 3.35 -14.38
CA CYS A 180 -6.88 2.00 -14.94
C CYS A 180 -6.67 0.86 -13.94
N ALA A 181 -6.84 1.11 -12.63
CA ALA A 181 -6.65 0.10 -11.58
C ALA A 181 -7.54 -1.14 -11.81
N ASP A 182 -8.84 -0.92 -12.04
CA ASP A 182 -9.81 -2.00 -12.27
C ASP A 182 -9.47 -2.80 -13.52
N LYS A 183 -9.11 -2.11 -14.60
CA LYS A 183 -8.69 -2.74 -15.86
C LYS A 183 -7.45 -3.62 -15.68
N ILE A 184 -6.51 -3.20 -14.83
CA ILE A 184 -5.36 -4.00 -14.45
C ILE A 184 -5.80 -5.23 -13.64
N ALA A 185 -6.64 -5.04 -12.62
CA ALA A 185 -7.10 -6.11 -11.75
C ALA A 185 -7.89 -7.18 -12.52
N GLU A 186 -8.83 -6.77 -13.37
CA GLU A 186 -9.67 -7.63 -14.19
C GLU A 186 -8.89 -8.42 -15.25
N SER A 187 -7.69 -7.95 -15.63
CA SER A 187 -6.85 -8.67 -16.59
C SER A 187 -6.31 -10.00 -16.05
N ASN A 188 -6.22 -10.16 -14.73
CA ASN A 188 -5.91 -11.42 -14.06
C ASN A 188 -4.58 -12.08 -14.53
N GLU A 189 -4.65 -13.12 -15.37
CA GLU A 189 -3.48 -13.77 -15.99
C GLU A 189 -3.06 -13.14 -17.33
N GLY A 190 -3.92 -12.29 -17.90
CA GLY A 190 -3.67 -11.54 -19.12
C GLY A 190 -2.85 -10.26 -18.90
N VAL A 191 -2.75 -9.46 -19.97
CA VAL A 191 -2.03 -8.18 -19.98
C VAL A 191 -3.01 -7.05 -20.29
N ALA A 192 -3.24 -6.18 -19.30
CA ALA A 192 -4.12 -5.02 -19.44
C ALA A 192 -3.56 -4.01 -20.46
N SER A 193 -4.43 -3.48 -21.33
CA SER A 193 -4.09 -2.34 -22.19
C SER A 193 -4.44 -1.04 -21.48
N VAL A 194 -3.45 -0.23 -21.11
CA VAL A 194 -3.62 0.90 -20.19
C VAL A 194 -3.40 2.24 -20.89
N PRO A 195 -4.17 3.29 -20.52
CA PRO A 195 -3.87 4.66 -20.94
C PRO A 195 -2.63 5.19 -20.21
N VAL A 196 -2.08 6.29 -20.70
CA VAL A 196 -0.96 7.00 -20.08
C VAL A 196 -1.26 8.49 -19.99
N PHE A 197 -0.71 9.15 -18.98
CA PHE A 197 -0.66 10.60 -18.89
C PHE A 197 0.77 11.11 -18.99
N MET A 198 0.93 12.37 -19.38
CA MET A 198 2.22 13.01 -19.59
C MET A 198 2.51 14.02 -18.49
N HIS A 199 3.71 13.96 -17.91
CA HIS A 199 4.23 14.99 -17.02
C HIS A 199 5.73 15.19 -17.25
N GLU A 200 6.16 16.44 -17.44
CA GLU A 200 7.57 16.80 -17.67
C GLU A 200 8.24 15.97 -18.80
N GLY A 201 7.48 15.68 -19.86
CA GLY A 201 7.97 14.89 -21.00
C GLY A 201 8.07 13.38 -20.75
N ARG A 202 7.57 12.90 -19.60
CA ARG A 202 7.55 11.47 -19.24
C ARG A 202 6.12 10.93 -19.18
N GLU A 203 5.96 9.67 -19.56
CA GLU A 203 4.71 8.94 -19.51
C GLU A 203 4.56 8.19 -18.18
N TYR A 204 3.33 8.18 -17.66
CA TYR A 204 2.97 7.49 -16.43
C TYR A 204 1.63 6.77 -16.61
N ILE A 205 1.45 5.68 -15.86
CA ILE A 205 0.21 4.93 -15.77
C ILE A 205 -0.43 5.21 -14.42
N ASN A 206 -1.70 5.60 -14.41
CA ASN A 206 -2.46 5.81 -13.18
C ASN A 206 -3.11 4.48 -12.74
N ASP A 207 -2.51 3.81 -11.75
CA ASP A 207 -2.99 2.51 -11.25
C ASP A 207 -3.91 2.62 -10.02
N GLY A 208 -4.30 3.83 -9.64
CA GLY A 208 -5.12 4.03 -8.46
C GLY A 208 -4.91 5.41 -7.86
N GLY A 209 -5.78 5.77 -6.94
CA GLY A 209 -5.75 7.08 -6.31
C GLY A 209 -6.67 7.19 -5.11
N MET A 210 -6.58 8.33 -4.44
CA MET A 210 -7.44 8.69 -3.32
C MET A 210 -7.92 10.12 -3.51
N SER A 211 -9.22 10.34 -3.29
CA SER A 211 -9.80 11.68 -3.28
C SER A 211 -10.50 11.94 -1.94
N TYR A 212 -10.29 13.13 -1.38
CA TYR A 212 -10.90 13.58 -0.13
C TYR A 212 -11.06 15.10 -0.12
N GLY A 213 -12.30 15.58 -0.13
CA GLY A 213 -12.58 17.02 -0.23
C GLY A 213 -12.03 17.58 -1.55
N THR A 214 -11.20 18.63 -1.46
CA THR A 214 -10.50 19.21 -2.63
C THR A 214 -9.15 18.55 -2.92
N TYR A 215 -8.81 17.48 -2.20
CA TYR A 215 -7.58 16.73 -2.43
C TYR A 215 -7.85 15.53 -3.33
N SER A 216 -7.04 15.34 -4.37
CA SER A 216 -7.06 14.17 -5.25
C SER A 216 -5.62 13.75 -5.52
N GLU A 217 -5.31 12.46 -5.43
CA GLU A 217 -3.98 11.93 -5.74
C GLU A 217 -4.05 10.64 -6.55
N CYS A 218 -2.99 10.32 -7.27
CA CYS A 218 -2.79 9.02 -7.91
C CYS A 218 -1.37 8.48 -7.75
N GLY A 219 -1.26 7.15 -7.79
CA GLY A 219 -0.01 6.43 -7.99
C GLY A 219 0.34 6.40 -9.47
N GLY A 220 1.25 7.28 -9.90
CA GLY A 220 1.76 7.36 -11.26
C GLY A 220 2.97 6.46 -11.46
N TRP A 221 2.77 5.37 -12.18
CA TRP A 221 3.82 4.37 -12.43
C TRP A 221 4.58 4.68 -13.70
N ALA A 222 5.89 4.88 -13.56
CA ALA A 222 6.82 4.86 -14.68
C ALA A 222 6.95 3.43 -15.23
N PHE A 223 7.34 3.31 -16.50
CA PHE A 223 7.50 2.02 -17.16
C PHE A 223 8.66 2.03 -18.15
N CYS A 224 9.18 0.84 -18.45
CA CYS A 224 10.13 0.62 -19.53
C CYS A 224 9.63 -0.46 -20.49
N SER A 225 10.28 -0.58 -21.64
CA SER A 225 10.06 -1.72 -22.53
C SER A 225 10.46 -3.02 -21.81
N MET A 226 9.72 -4.10 -22.09
CA MET A 226 9.98 -5.41 -21.50
C MET A 226 11.41 -5.92 -21.77
N ALA A 227 12.03 -5.50 -22.89
CA ALA A 227 13.40 -5.88 -23.22
C ALA A 227 14.47 -5.24 -22.31
N ASP A 228 14.13 -4.12 -21.66
CA ASP A 228 15.06 -3.36 -20.83
C ASP A 228 14.90 -3.69 -19.34
N TRP A 229 13.86 -4.44 -18.97
CA TRP A 229 13.60 -4.84 -17.60
C TRP A 229 14.49 -6.01 -17.15
N ASN A 230 15.18 -5.82 -16.03
CA ASN A 230 16.11 -6.80 -15.45
C ASN A 230 15.64 -7.30 -14.08
N GLY A 231 14.38 -7.76 -13.98
CA GLY A 231 13.81 -8.30 -12.75
C GLY A 231 12.67 -9.30 -13.00
N PRO A 232 12.01 -9.79 -11.94
CA PRO A 232 10.81 -10.62 -12.05
C PRO A 232 9.71 -9.89 -12.80
N THR A 233 8.90 -10.63 -13.55
CA THR A 233 7.73 -10.09 -14.26
C THR A 233 6.47 -10.75 -13.74
N TYR A 234 5.38 -10.00 -13.73
CA TYR A 234 4.11 -10.46 -13.19
C TYR A 234 2.94 -10.12 -14.13
N SER A 235 1.98 -11.04 -14.22
CA SER A 235 0.57 -10.67 -14.42
C SER A 235 -0.03 -10.20 -13.09
N TYR A 236 -1.21 -9.56 -13.12
CA TYR A 236 -1.88 -9.14 -11.90
C TYR A 236 -2.05 -10.29 -10.90
N ARG A 237 -2.51 -11.47 -11.35
CA ARG A 237 -2.69 -12.64 -10.46
C ARG A 237 -1.40 -13.14 -9.85
N THR A 238 -0.31 -13.20 -10.63
CA THR A 238 0.99 -13.63 -10.09
C THR A 238 1.60 -12.61 -9.13
N GLN A 239 1.29 -11.32 -9.31
CA GLN A 239 1.70 -10.25 -8.40
C GLN A 239 0.92 -10.33 -7.08
N VAL A 240 -0.41 -10.52 -7.15
CA VAL A 240 -1.24 -10.75 -5.94
C VAL A 240 -0.73 -11.95 -5.17
N LYS A 241 -0.42 -13.05 -5.86
CA LYS A 241 0.21 -14.22 -5.24
C LYS A 241 1.55 -13.90 -4.57
N ALA A 242 2.40 -13.07 -5.20
CA ALA A 242 3.66 -12.65 -4.62
C ALA A 242 3.47 -11.79 -3.36
N TRP A 243 2.44 -10.93 -3.32
CA TRP A 243 2.06 -10.18 -2.13
C TRP A 243 1.57 -11.09 -1.02
N ASP A 244 0.68 -12.04 -1.33
CA ASP A 244 0.11 -12.97 -0.35
C ASP A 244 1.17 -13.93 0.21
N GLU A 245 2.20 -14.26 -0.59
CA GLU A 245 3.38 -15.02 -0.15
C GLU A 245 4.43 -14.14 0.56
N GLY A 246 4.22 -12.84 0.65
CA GLY A 246 5.16 -11.89 1.26
C GLY A 246 6.48 -11.73 0.53
N ARG A 247 6.56 -12.08 -0.76
CA ARG A 247 7.77 -11.89 -1.58
C ARG A 247 7.93 -10.44 -2.02
N THR A 248 6.83 -9.70 -2.09
CA THR A 248 6.77 -8.30 -2.53
C THR A 248 5.85 -7.47 -1.63
N GLU A 249 6.10 -6.16 -1.54
CA GLU A 249 5.24 -5.23 -0.77
C GLU A 249 3.83 -5.19 -1.38
N ARG A 250 2.79 -5.27 -0.54
CA ARG A 250 1.41 -5.17 -1.02
C ARG A 250 1.15 -3.80 -1.62
N GLY A 251 0.67 -3.78 -2.86
CA GLY A 251 0.44 -2.55 -3.63
C GLY A 251 1.66 -2.09 -4.44
N ASP A 252 2.83 -2.68 -4.26
CA ASP A 252 3.97 -2.44 -5.16
C ASP A 252 3.73 -3.11 -6.51
N ARG A 253 3.79 -2.30 -7.58
CA ARG A 253 3.54 -2.73 -8.95
C ARG A 253 4.79 -3.01 -9.76
N ARG A 254 5.99 -2.86 -9.20
CA ARG A 254 7.24 -3.14 -9.93
C ARG A 254 7.22 -4.54 -10.54
N GLY A 255 7.58 -4.64 -11.82
CA GLY A 255 7.55 -5.89 -12.59
C GLY A 255 6.20 -6.24 -13.20
N LEU A 256 5.12 -5.51 -12.93
CA LEU A 256 3.82 -5.76 -13.56
C LEU A 256 3.88 -5.49 -15.07
N VAL A 257 3.46 -6.46 -15.87
CA VAL A 257 3.43 -6.37 -17.33
C VAL A 257 2.10 -5.77 -17.79
N VAL A 258 2.18 -4.72 -18.60
CA VAL A 258 1.04 -4.00 -19.17
C VAL A 258 1.26 -3.76 -20.66
N ARG A 259 0.22 -3.31 -21.36
CA ARG A 259 0.27 -2.93 -22.77
C ARG A 259 0.00 -1.45 -22.94
N VAL A 260 0.99 -0.71 -23.40
CA VAL A 260 0.89 0.73 -23.72
C VAL A 260 0.90 0.87 -25.24
N ARG A 261 -0.20 1.41 -25.81
CA ARG A 261 -0.36 1.60 -27.27
C ARG A 261 -0.02 0.35 -28.10
N GLY A 262 -0.40 -0.84 -27.62
CA GLY A 262 -0.12 -2.11 -28.30
C GLY A 262 1.19 -2.81 -27.90
N HIS A 263 2.14 -2.09 -27.31
CA HIS A 263 3.46 -2.60 -26.94
C HIS A 263 3.53 -3.06 -25.49
N LEU A 264 4.28 -4.14 -25.23
CA LEU A 264 4.50 -4.64 -23.87
C LEU A 264 5.48 -3.73 -23.12
N ALA A 265 5.09 -3.35 -21.91
CA ALA A 265 5.86 -2.54 -20.99
C ALA A 265 5.81 -3.14 -19.58
N VAL A 266 6.79 -2.78 -18.76
CA VAL A 266 6.91 -3.24 -17.37
C VAL A 266 6.96 -2.02 -16.45
N LEU A 267 6.17 -2.02 -15.38
CA LEU A 267 6.17 -0.93 -14.39
C LEU A 267 7.45 -0.98 -13.54
N THR A 268 8.08 0.18 -13.32
CA THR A 268 9.44 0.27 -12.73
C THR A 268 9.53 1.06 -11.44
N GLY A 269 8.68 2.07 -11.25
CA GLY A 269 8.71 2.91 -10.05
C GLY A 269 7.52 3.84 -9.97
N GLU A 270 7.18 4.23 -8.75
CA GLU A 270 5.99 5.03 -8.45
C GLU A 270 6.37 6.49 -8.17
N THR A 271 5.53 7.40 -8.65
CA THR A 271 5.51 8.82 -8.26
C THR A 271 4.08 9.18 -7.86
N ILE A 272 3.90 9.82 -6.72
CA ILE A 272 2.60 10.31 -6.28
C ILE A 272 2.33 11.65 -6.96
N PHE A 273 1.27 11.71 -7.77
CA PHE A 273 0.78 12.96 -8.34
C PHE A 273 -0.44 13.41 -7.55
N TYR A 274 -0.51 14.69 -7.19
CA TYR A 274 -1.63 15.20 -6.39
C TYR A 274 -2.07 16.61 -6.78
N ASP A 275 -3.34 16.89 -6.50
CA ASP A 275 -3.96 18.20 -6.55
C ASP A 275 -4.62 18.48 -5.19
N ASP A 276 -4.41 19.68 -4.62
CA ASP A 276 -5.04 20.13 -3.38
C ASP A 276 -6.20 21.12 -3.61
N ASN A 277 -6.50 21.43 -4.88
CA ASN A 277 -7.62 22.22 -5.34
C ASN A 277 -8.46 21.46 -6.40
N ALA A 278 -8.49 20.14 -6.31
CA ALA A 278 -9.34 19.31 -7.15
C ALA A 278 -10.81 19.77 -7.00
N THR A 279 -11.46 19.96 -8.14
CA THR A 279 -12.87 20.37 -8.22
C THR A 279 -13.73 19.26 -8.81
N GLY A 280 -13.11 18.20 -9.36
CA GLY A 280 -13.79 17.02 -9.83
C GLY A 280 -14.02 16.05 -8.67
N PHE A 281 -15.28 15.80 -8.32
CA PHE A 281 -15.61 14.56 -7.61
C PHE A 281 -15.66 13.45 -8.66
N HIS A 282 -14.51 12.89 -9.00
CA HIS A 282 -14.43 11.68 -9.81
C HIS A 282 -14.26 10.47 -8.89
N CYS A 283 -15.26 10.20 -8.04
CA CYS A 283 -15.53 8.80 -7.77
C CYS A 283 -15.89 8.21 -9.12
N ALA A 284 -15.11 7.27 -9.64
CA ALA A 284 -15.56 6.42 -10.72
C ALA A 284 -16.71 5.54 -10.18
N SER A 285 -17.86 6.14 -9.90
CA SER A 285 -19.12 5.45 -9.99
C SER A 285 -19.25 5.09 -11.47
N ARG A 286 -18.92 3.84 -11.76
CA ARG A 286 -19.50 3.02 -12.82
C ARG A 286 -20.90 3.55 -13.19
N ASP A 287 -20.96 4.48 -14.14
CA ASP A 287 -22.17 4.99 -14.81
C ASP A 287 -21.76 6.11 -15.78
N GLU A 288 -21.01 5.78 -16.84
CA GLU A 288 -21.07 6.56 -18.08
C GLU A 288 -21.23 5.60 -19.26
N GLU A 289 -22.49 5.56 -19.74
CA GLU A 289 -22.94 5.27 -21.11
C GLU A 289 -22.58 3.90 -21.71
N GLU A 290 -23.27 2.85 -21.27
CA GLU A 290 -23.68 1.80 -22.20
C GLU A 290 -24.77 2.35 -23.13
N GLY A 291 -24.57 2.09 -24.43
CA GLY A 291 -25.26 2.72 -25.54
C GLY A 291 -26.78 2.84 -25.43
N ALA A 292 -27.29 3.95 -25.95
CA ALA A 292 -28.69 4.13 -26.29
C ALA A 292 -29.23 2.90 -27.06
N VAL A 293 -30.03 2.10 -26.38
CA VAL A 293 -30.90 1.10 -26.99
C VAL A 293 -32.12 1.85 -27.54
N PRO A 294 -32.51 1.66 -28.82
CA PRO A 294 -33.70 2.32 -29.36
C PRO A 294 -34.94 1.85 -28.59
N GLU A 295 -35.84 2.79 -28.29
CA GLU A 295 -37.14 2.55 -27.64
C GLU A 295 -37.88 1.38 -28.32
N GLU A 296 -38.18 0.34 -27.54
CA GLU A 296 -38.99 -0.79 -27.97
C GLU A 296 -40.43 -0.37 -28.22
N GLU A 297 -40.96 -0.88 -29.33
CA GLU A 297 -42.32 -0.70 -29.83
C GLU A 297 -43.39 -1.15 -28.83
N GLU A 298 -44.47 -0.37 -28.89
CA GLU A 298 -45.72 -0.46 -28.16
C GLU A 298 -46.38 -1.85 -28.23
N TRP A 299 -46.82 -2.36 -27.07
CA TRP A 299 -47.53 -3.62 -26.92
C TRP A 299 -48.88 -3.59 -27.66
N ALA A 300 -49.08 -4.50 -28.60
CA ALA A 300 -50.40 -4.90 -29.07
C ALA A 300 -50.66 -6.36 -28.67
N GLU A 301 -51.56 -6.52 -27.70
CA GLU A 301 -52.24 -7.77 -27.37
C GLU A 301 -52.97 -8.27 -28.61
N ASP A 302 -52.77 -9.53 -29.02
CA ASP A 302 -53.74 -10.24 -29.85
C ASP A 302 -53.72 -11.76 -29.54
N GLU A 303 -54.78 -12.15 -28.84
CA GLU A 303 -55.55 -13.40 -28.86
C GLU A 303 -54.88 -14.66 -29.45
N ILE A 304 -54.63 -15.64 -28.57
CA ILE A 304 -54.40 -17.05 -28.95
C ILE A 304 -55.77 -17.71 -29.16
N PRO A 305 -56.10 -18.22 -30.37
CA PRO A 305 -57.25 -19.10 -30.53
C PRO A 305 -56.88 -20.50 -30.04
N GLU A 306 -57.57 -20.98 -29.01
CA GLU A 306 -57.70 -22.39 -28.70
C GLU A 306 -58.35 -23.11 -29.89
N GLU A 307 -57.73 -24.14 -30.44
CA GLU A 307 -58.42 -25.34 -30.96
C GLU A 307 -57.42 -26.43 -31.35
N GLY A 308 -57.76 -27.69 -31.00
CA GLY A 308 -57.30 -28.86 -31.75
C GLY A 308 -56.34 -29.82 -31.07
N ILE A 309 -56.74 -30.40 -29.92
CA ILE A 309 -56.36 -31.78 -29.61
C ILE A 309 -57.12 -32.67 -30.59
N GLU A 310 -56.41 -33.48 -31.39
CA GLU A 310 -56.83 -34.86 -31.69
C GLU A 310 -55.72 -35.69 -32.37
N ALA A 311 -55.48 -36.85 -31.73
CA ALA A 311 -54.92 -38.14 -32.20
C ALA A 311 -53.52 -38.20 -32.84
#